data_AF-A0A4S2TZ43-F1
#
_entry.id   AF-A0A4S2TZ43-F1
#
_cell.length_a   1.000
_cell.length_b   1.000
_cell.length_c   1.000
_cell.angle_alpha   90.00
_cell.angle_beta   90.00
_cell.angle_gamma   90.00
#
_symmetry.space_group_name_H-M   'P 1'
#
loop_
_entity.id
_entity.type
_entity.pdbx_description
1 polymer ?
#
loop_
_entity_poly.entity_id
_entity_poly.type
_entity_poly.pdbx_seq_one_letter_code
_entity_poly.pdbx_strand_id
1 'polypeptide(L)'
;MSNELTVTPTTGPRPRPEAGGAAGSVLTDHAFFMRTGKRRGWQGLTVADRDGIPALRPTAAAVLSGQTVVDEFAAYRLADGTVAVFRPDSHIKRMNNGARRLAMPQVDFDRVWSSVRAMVELDEGWLPQEAGASLRLRAVLAADGTGLAAGPADDCLFYVLGSVPAAAEAKPLKAMTLDGYVRAWPGGTGDVNTAGGLAAGVVPGEIADNYGNDHVLWLDGPQGRFVQQIGELNAFFVIDGVLTTPALDRTVLPGITRDSVVKLARDAGTAVAERPVELAEVLKGIADGSVTECFATGTAAGVAPVVSLGHQGEEYRLASQEAGPVTARFRDLLDGIHRGESVDRFGWMRRITEVAPVHA
;
A
#
# COMPACT_ATOMS: atom_id res chain seq x y z
N MET A 1 -5.29 -31.80 12.45
CA MET A 1 -4.94 -31.29 11.10
C MET A 1 -3.64 -30.55 11.27
N SER A 2 -2.58 -30.95 10.56
CA SER A 2 -1.24 -30.40 10.74
C SER A 2 -1.27 -28.90 10.47
N ASN A 3 -0.55 -28.15 11.30
CA ASN A 3 -0.32 -26.71 11.14
C ASN A 3 0.77 -26.41 10.10
N GLU A 4 1.23 -27.44 9.39
CA GLU A 4 2.29 -27.39 8.39
C GLU A 4 1.81 -26.73 7.09
N LEU A 5 2.74 -26.06 6.42
CA LEU A 5 2.53 -25.44 5.12
C LEU A 5 2.47 -26.51 4.04
N THR A 6 1.37 -26.57 3.29
CA THR A 6 1.24 -27.39 2.08
C THR A 6 1.62 -26.54 0.87
N VAL A 7 2.54 -27.03 0.04
CA VAL A 7 2.99 -26.37 -1.19
C VAL A 7 2.75 -27.29 -2.38
N THR A 8 1.95 -26.83 -3.35
CA THR A 8 1.60 -27.58 -4.56
C THR A 8 1.82 -26.70 -5.79
N PRO A 9 2.92 -26.90 -6.54
CA PRO A 9 3.15 -26.15 -7.78
C PRO A 9 2.03 -26.35 -8.81
N THR A 10 1.74 -25.32 -9.60
CA THR A 10 0.79 -25.43 -10.73
C THR A 10 1.34 -26.38 -11.79
N THR A 11 0.45 -27.15 -12.42
CA THR A 11 0.76 -27.99 -13.58
C THR A 11 0.50 -27.28 -14.91
N GLY A 12 -0.08 -26.08 -14.88
CA GLY A 12 -0.45 -25.30 -16.06
C GLY A 12 -0.01 -23.85 -15.92
N PRO A 13 1.31 -23.57 -15.99
CA PRO A 13 1.83 -22.22 -15.84
C PRO A 13 1.25 -21.30 -16.91
N ARG A 14 0.85 -20.10 -16.51
CA ARG A 14 0.24 -19.11 -17.39
C ARG A 14 1.32 -18.41 -18.22
N PRO A 15 0.99 -17.94 -19.43
CA PRO A 15 1.94 -17.19 -20.23
C PRO A 15 2.33 -15.91 -19.51
N ARG A 16 3.65 -15.67 -19.40
CA ARG A 16 4.17 -14.43 -18.85
C ARG A 16 3.98 -13.31 -19.89
N PRO A 17 3.63 -12.09 -19.46
CA PRO A 17 3.52 -10.97 -20.39
C PRO A 17 4.87 -10.73 -21.07
N GLU A 18 4.84 -10.49 -22.38
CA GLU A 18 6.00 -9.94 -23.09
C GLU A 18 6.34 -8.56 -22.51
N ALA A 19 7.63 -8.22 -22.46
CA ALA A 19 8.07 -6.92 -21.98
C ALA A 19 7.35 -5.80 -22.75
N GLY A 20 6.63 -4.93 -22.02
CA GLY A 20 5.85 -3.82 -22.59
C GLY A 20 4.47 -4.18 -23.20
N GLY A 21 3.99 -5.43 -23.06
CA GLY A 21 2.83 -5.92 -23.82
C GLY A 21 1.43 -5.86 -23.18
N ALA A 22 1.29 -5.57 -21.89
CA ALA A 22 -0.03 -5.63 -21.22
C ALA A 22 -0.54 -4.26 -20.74
N ALA A 23 -1.77 -3.92 -21.16
CA ALA A 23 -2.55 -2.85 -20.55
C ALA A 23 -3.12 -3.36 -19.21
N GLY A 24 -2.35 -3.20 -18.13
CA GLY A 24 -2.77 -3.54 -16.77
C GLY A 24 -1.89 -4.59 -16.08
N SER A 25 -2.16 -4.83 -14.80
CA SER A 25 -1.41 -5.79 -14.00
C SER A 25 -1.73 -7.24 -14.39
N VAL A 26 -0.72 -8.09 -14.46
CA VAL A 26 -0.88 -9.54 -14.71
C VAL A 26 -0.68 -10.31 -13.42
N LEU A 27 -1.62 -11.19 -13.09
CA LEU A 27 -1.52 -12.06 -11.90
C LEU A 27 -0.51 -13.20 -12.12
N THR A 28 0.21 -13.61 -11.07
CA THR A 28 1.15 -14.76 -11.09
C THR A 28 0.45 -16.10 -10.92
N ASP A 29 1.17 -17.21 -11.04
CA ASP A 29 0.56 -18.53 -11.08
C ASP A 29 -0.01 -19.01 -9.75
N HIS A 30 0.63 -18.63 -8.64
CA HIS A 30 0.32 -19.17 -7.33
C HIS A 30 -0.31 -18.14 -6.41
N ALA A 31 -0.98 -18.65 -5.37
CA ALA A 31 -1.47 -17.87 -4.25
C ALA A 31 -1.19 -18.61 -2.94
N PHE A 32 -1.02 -17.83 -1.87
CA PHE A 32 -1.11 -18.34 -0.51
C PHE A 32 -2.53 -18.13 0.01
N PHE A 33 -3.13 -19.13 0.67
CA PHE A 33 -4.39 -18.95 1.40
C PHE A 33 -4.49 -19.84 2.65
N MET A 34 -5.29 -19.38 3.61
CA MET A 34 -5.66 -20.10 4.83
C MET A 34 -7.02 -19.65 5.36
N ARG A 35 -7.65 -20.48 6.21
CA ARG A 35 -8.97 -20.17 6.81
C ARG A 35 -8.95 -20.27 8.32
N THR A 36 -9.88 -19.58 8.97
CA THR A 36 -10.15 -19.69 10.41
C THR A 36 -11.66 -19.84 10.65
N GLY A 37 -12.05 -20.24 11.86
CA GLY A 37 -13.46 -20.36 12.26
C GLY A 37 -13.67 -20.30 13.78
N LYS A 38 -14.92 -20.16 14.24
CA LYS A 38 -15.35 -19.92 15.66
C LYS A 38 -14.63 -20.67 16.79
N ARG A 39 -14.04 -21.83 16.53
CA ARG A 39 -13.40 -22.69 17.53
C ARG A 39 -12.00 -23.16 17.12
N ARG A 40 -11.42 -22.55 16.09
CA ARG A 40 -10.18 -22.98 15.45
C ARG A 40 -9.32 -21.75 15.19
N GLY A 41 -8.03 -21.82 15.52
CA GLY A 41 -7.07 -20.86 14.97
C GLY A 41 -6.94 -21.05 13.45
N TRP A 42 -6.13 -20.21 12.80
CA TRP A 42 -5.81 -20.34 11.38
C TRP A 42 -5.35 -21.76 11.00
N GLN A 43 -5.93 -22.33 9.95
CA GLN A 43 -5.65 -23.70 9.46
C GLN A 43 -5.48 -23.72 7.94
N GLY A 44 -4.87 -24.79 7.45
CA GLY A 44 -4.78 -25.08 6.02
C GLY A 44 -3.91 -24.10 5.26
N LEU A 45 -2.71 -23.81 5.79
CA LEU A 45 -1.73 -22.98 5.10
C LEU A 45 -1.38 -23.65 3.79
N THR A 46 -1.79 -23.03 2.68
CA THR A 46 -1.70 -23.65 1.36
C THR A 46 -1.11 -22.64 0.38
N VAL A 47 -0.02 -23.02 -0.29
CA VAL A 47 0.47 -22.37 -1.49
C VAL A 47 0.15 -23.29 -2.66
N ALA A 48 -0.70 -22.84 -3.56
CA ALA A 48 -1.14 -23.62 -4.72
C ALA A 48 -1.46 -22.69 -5.89
N ASP A 49 -1.96 -23.26 -7.00
CA ASP A 49 -2.49 -22.45 -8.10
C ASP A 49 -3.50 -21.40 -7.59
N ARG A 50 -3.40 -20.16 -8.07
CA ARG A 50 -4.23 -19.04 -7.62
C ARG A 50 -5.73 -19.27 -7.80
N ASP A 51 -6.14 -20.08 -8.78
CA ASP A 51 -7.55 -20.39 -9.02
C ASP A 51 -8.09 -21.42 -8.00
N GLY A 52 -7.19 -21.99 -7.17
CA GLY A 52 -7.52 -22.81 -6.02
C GLY A 52 -7.92 -22.02 -4.76
N ILE A 53 -7.90 -20.68 -4.79
CA ILE A 53 -8.36 -19.87 -3.65
C ILE A 53 -9.83 -20.22 -3.34
N PRO A 54 -10.15 -20.60 -2.09
CA PRO A 54 -11.51 -20.95 -1.72
C PRO A 54 -12.48 -19.79 -1.89
N ALA A 55 -13.58 -19.99 -2.61
CA ALA A 55 -14.61 -18.96 -2.79
C ALA A 55 -15.21 -18.46 -1.45
N LEU A 56 -15.46 -17.15 -1.39
CA LEU A 56 -16.30 -16.56 -0.33
C LEU A 56 -17.76 -16.98 -0.54
N ARG A 57 -18.48 -17.16 0.56
CA ARG A 57 -19.92 -17.42 0.46
C ARG A 57 -20.65 -16.16 0.00
N PRO A 58 -21.77 -16.27 -0.74
CA PRO A 58 -22.61 -15.11 -1.07
C PRO A 58 -23.11 -14.35 0.18
N THR A 59 -23.17 -15.04 1.32
CA THR A 59 -23.56 -14.49 2.62
C THR A 59 -22.38 -13.98 3.45
N ALA A 60 -21.16 -13.97 2.90
CA ALA A 60 -19.97 -13.47 3.59
C ALA A 60 -20.12 -11.99 3.92
N ALA A 61 -19.76 -11.59 5.15
CA ALA A 61 -19.79 -10.18 5.55
C ALA A 61 -18.82 -9.31 4.74
N ALA A 62 -17.75 -9.90 4.19
CA ALA A 62 -16.90 -9.27 3.19
C ALA A 62 -17.68 -8.80 1.95
N VAL A 63 -18.66 -9.58 1.49
CA VAL A 63 -19.51 -9.29 0.33
C VAL A 63 -20.66 -8.34 0.71
N LEU A 64 -21.35 -8.64 1.80
CA LEU A 64 -22.59 -7.94 2.17
C LEU A 64 -22.35 -6.59 2.85
N SER A 65 -21.22 -6.42 3.53
CA SER A 65 -20.94 -5.23 4.37
C SER A 65 -19.51 -4.69 4.24
N GLY A 66 -18.69 -5.27 3.35
CA GLY A 66 -17.32 -4.80 3.13
C GLY A 66 -16.36 -5.05 4.30
N GLN A 67 -16.65 -6.02 5.18
CA GLN A 67 -15.78 -6.39 6.31
C GLN A 67 -14.52 -7.12 5.82
N THR A 68 -13.63 -6.34 5.21
CA THR A 68 -12.42 -6.79 4.51
C THR A 68 -11.29 -5.80 4.77
N VAL A 69 -10.15 -6.33 5.20
CA VAL A 69 -8.88 -5.59 5.30
C VAL A 69 -7.99 -6.02 4.16
N VAL A 70 -7.32 -5.06 3.52
CA VAL A 70 -6.40 -5.31 2.43
C VAL A 70 -5.05 -4.68 2.74
N ASP A 71 -3.99 -5.25 2.22
CA ASP A 71 -2.67 -4.63 2.22
C ASP A 71 -1.93 -5.01 0.94
N GLU A 72 -0.92 -4.23 0.57
CA GLU A 72 -0.08 -4.48 -0.59
C GLU A 72 1.36 -4.16 -0.23
N PHE A 73 2.21 -5.17 -0.37
CA PHE A 73 3.67 -5.07 -0.25
C PHE A 73 4.33 -5.55 -1.54
N ALA A 74 5.65 -5.45 -1.62
CA ALA A 74 6.37 -5.70 -2.85
C ALA A 74 7.62 -6.54 -2.62
N ALA A 75 7.85 -7.47 -3.53
CA ALA A 75 9.07 -8.25 -3.65
C ALA A 75 9.93 -7.67 -4.78
N TYR A 76 11.23 -7.56 -4.51
CA TYR A 76 12.21 -6.97 -5.39
C TYR A 76 13.36 -7.95 -5.64
N ARG A 77 13.90 -7.92 -6.85
CA ARG A 77 15.19 -8.53 -7.15
C ARG A 77 16.29 -7.53 -6.79
N LEU A 78 17.20 -7.95 -5.92
CA LEU A 78 18.33 -7.14 -5.46
C LEU A 78 19.50 -7.23 -6.45
N ALA A 79 20.47 -6.32 -6.31
CA ALA A 79 21.69 -6.27 -7.11
C ALA A 79 22.55 -7.54 -7.00
N ASP A 80 22.46 -8.28 -5.88
CA ASP A 80 23.13 -9.58 -5.69
C ASP A 80 22.38 -10.77 -6.34
N GLY A 81 21.26 -10.50 -7.03
CA GLY A 81 20.40 -11.49 -7.66
C GLY A 81 19.39 -12.15 -6.73
N THR A 82 19.52 -11.97 -5.41
CA THR A 82 18.56 -12.51 -4.43
C THR A 82 17.25 -11.73 -4.46
N VAL A 83 16.21 -12.32 -3.89
CA VAL A 83 14.88 -11.70 -3.80
C VAL A 83 14.57 -11.36 -2.35
N ALA A 84 14.02 -10.18 -2.13
CA ALA A 84 13.61 -9.71 -0.81
C ALA A 84 12.27 -8.98 -0.85
N VAL A 85 11.55 -9.01 0.26
CA VAL A 85 10.29 -8.32 0.45
C VAL A 85 10.51 -7.12 1.36
N PHE A 86 10.00 -5.96 0.96
CA PHE A 86 10.12 -4.74 1.74
C PHE A 86 9.13 -4.73 2.91
N ARG A 87 9.66 -4.71 4.13
CA ARG A 87 8.95 -4.54 5.42
C ARG A 87 7.71 -5.41 5.62
N PRO A 88 7.73 -6.71 5.30
CA PRO A 88 6.54 -7.57 5.38
C PRO A 88 5.93 -7.61 6.78
N ASP A 89 6.75 -7.52 7.83
CA ASP A 89 6.33 -7.41 9.24
C ASP A 89 5.42 -6.19 9.49
N SER A 90 5.78 -5.05 8.91
CA SER A 90 5.09 -3.79 9.10
C SER A 90 3.74 -3.80 8.38
N HIS A 91 3.67 -4.43 7.21
CA HIS A 91 2.41 -4.66 6.48
C HIS A 91 1.48 -5.60 7.25
N ILE A 92 1.98 -6.75 7.74
CA ILE A 92 1.16 -7.67 8.53
C ILE A 92 0.72 -7.04 9.86
N LYS A 93 1.56 -6.26 10.51
CA LYS A 93 1.19 -5.47 11.69
C LYS A 93 0.06 -4.47 11.39
N ARG A 94 0.13 -3.76 10.27
CA ARG A 94 -0.91 -2.81 9.85
C ARG A 94 -2.23 -3.52 9.52
N MET A 95 -2.17 -4.62 8.80
CA MET A 95 -3.34 -5.46 8.56
C MET A 95 -3.98 -5.94 9.87
N ASN A 96 -3.16 -6.37 10.84
CA ASN A 96 -3.63 -6.78 12.16
C ASN A 96 -4.25 -5.65 12.99
N ASN A 97 -3.84 -4.40 12.79
CA ASN A 97 -4.56 -3.24 13.34
C ASN A 97 -5.96 -3.12 12.73
N GLY A 98 -6.07 -3.32 11.42
CA GLY A 98 -7.35 -3.36 10.71
C GLY A 98 -8.26 -4.49 11.15
N ALA A 99 -7.70 -5.69 11.32
CA ALA A 99 -8.43 -6.85 11.82
C ALA A 99 -9.08 -6.54 13.17
N ARG A 100 -8.33 -5.93 14.11
CA ARG A 100 -8.89 -5.46 15.39
C ARG A 100 -10.00 -4.43 15.21
N ARG A 101 -9.80 -3.46 14.31
CA ARG A 101 -10.79 -2.40 14.06
C ARG A 101 -12.11 -2.95 13.51
N LEU A 102 -12.04 -4.00 12.70
CA LEU A 102 -13.19 -4.66 12.09
C LEU A 102 -13.66 -5.91 12.83
N ALA A 103 -13.19 -6.16 14.06
CA ALA A 103 -13.55 -7.34 14.87
C ALA A 103 -13.32 -8.67 14.12
N MET A 104 -12.13 -8.83 13.53
CA MET A 104 -11.68 -10.00 12.79
C MET A 104 -10.47 -10.67 13.47
N PRO A 105 -10.21 -11.97 13.24
CA PRO A 105 -9.06 -12.67 13.79
C PRO A 105 -7.76 -12.14 13.18
N GLN A 106 -6.74 -12.01 14.02
CA GLN A 106 -5.42 -11.53 13.61
C GLN A 106 -4.61 -12.66 12.98
N VAL A 107 -3.78 -12.36 11.99
CA VAL A 107 -2.87 -13.33 11.35
C VAL A 107 -1.51 -13.33 12.04
N ASP A 108 -0.90 -14.50 12.15
CA ASP A 108 0.45 -14.64 12.69
C ASP A 108 1.51 -14.34 11.62
N PHE A 109 2.50 -13.52 11.96
CA PHE A 109 3.49 -13.06 10.99
C PHE A 109 4.37 -14.19 10.47
N ASP A 110 4.86 -15.08 11.33
CA ASP A 110 5.79 -16.14 10.92
C ASP A 110 5.11 -17.13 9.98
N ARG A 111 3.84 -17.45 10.25
CA ARG A 111 3.00 -18.28 9.38
C ARG A 111 2.72 -17.63 8.02
N VAL A 112 2.43 -16.33 8.00
CA VAL A 112 2.24 -15.61 6.74
C VAL A 112 3.55 -15.53 5.98
N TRP A 113 4.65 -15.22 6.67
CA TRP A 113 5.97 -15.08 6.06
C TRP A 113 6.47 -16.38 5.45
N SER A 114 6.37 -17.51 6.17
CA SER A 114 6.79 -18.82 5.62
C SER A 114 6.05 -19.16 4.33
N SER A 115 4.78 -18.77 4.25
CA SER A 115 3.91 -19.06 3.10
C SER A 115 4.15 -18.10 1.94
N VAL A 116 4.31 -16.80 2.22
CA VAL A 116 4.68 -15.78 1.23
C VAL A 116 6.05 -16.11 0.61
N ARG A 117 7.02 -16.54 1.44
CA ARG A 117 8.33 -17.00 0.98
C ARG A 117 8.20 -18.12 -0.05
N ALA A 118 7.50 -19.20 0.29
CA ALA A 118 7.29 -20.32 -0.60
C ALA A 118 6.53 -19.93 -1.89
N MET A 119 5.55 -19.03 -1.79
CA MET A 119 4.82 -18.51 -2.95
C MET A 119 5.74 -17.70 -3.89
N VAL A 120 6.54 -16.79 -3.34
CA VAL A 120 7.48 -15.97 -4.13
C VAL A 120 8.60 -16.84 -4.73
N GLU A 121 9.05 -17.89 -4.05
CA GLU A 121 10.01 -18.86 -4.60
C GLU A 121 9.45 -19.60 -5.82
N LEU A 122 8.19 -20.03 -5.79
CA LEU A 122 7.52 -20.66 -6.94
C LEU A 122 7.29 -19.68 -8.09
N ASP A 123 6.95 -18.44 -7.76
CA ASP A 123 6.68 -17.38 -8.72
C ASP A 123 7.92 -16.53 -9.06
N GLU A 124 9.13 -16.97 -8.74
CA GLU A 124 10.34 -16.14 -8.91
C GLU A 124 10.52 -15.70 -10.37
N GLY A 125 10.16 -16.57 -11.32
CA GLY A 125 10.23 -16.27 -12.75
C GLY A 125 9.24 -15.20 -13.22
N TRP A 126 8.26 -14.81 -12.41
CA TRP A 126 7.37 -13.67 -12.66
C TRP A 126 7.97 -12.34 -12.20
N LEU A 127 9.02 -12.33 -11.38
CA LEU A 127 9.65 -11.06 -10.99
C LEU A 127 10.19 -10.34 -12.23
N PRO A 128 9.85 -9.04 -12.41
CA PRO A 128 10.44 -8.22 -13.43
C PRO A 128 11.97 -8.21 -13.37
N GLN A 129 12.60 -8.11 -14.53
CA GLN A 129 14.06 -8.00 -14.64
C GLN A 129 14.51 -6.54 -14.67
N GLU A 130 13.61 -5.59 -14.95
CA GLU A 130 13.96 -4.18 -14.93
C GLU A 130 14.28 -3.71 -13.51
N ALA A 131 15.35 -2.92 -13.38
CA ALA A 131 15.73 -2.34 -12.10
C ALA A 131 14.60 -1.46 -11.55
N GLY A 132 14.25 -1.65 -10.28
CA GLY A 132 13.18 -0.91 -9.60
C GLY A 132 11.77 -1.44 -9.84
N ALA A 133 11.58 -2.33 -10.81
CA ALA A 133 10.32 -3.04 -10.97
C ALA A 133 10.16 -4.13 -9.89
N SER A 134 8.91 -4.46 -9.56
CA SER A 134 8.60 -5.30 -8.40
C SER A 134 7.42 -6.22 -8.66
N LEU A 135 7.43 -7.39 -8.04
CA LEU A 135 6.25 -8.22 -7.89
C LEU A 135 5.40 -7.68 -6.73
N ARG A 136 4.16 -7.26 -7.01
CA ARG A 136 3.21 -6.81 -6.00
C ARG A 136 2.55 -8.01 -5.34
N LEU A 137 2.40 -7.94 -4.03
CA LEU A 137 1.83 -8.98 -3.18
C LEU A 137 0.61 -8.39 -2.48
N ARG A 138 -0.58 -8.68 -3.01
CA ARG A 138 -1.85 -8.21 -2.47
C ARG A 138 -2.35 -9.20 -1.42
N ALA A 139 -2.31 -8.79 -0.15
CA ALA A 139 -2.86 -9.55 0.95
C ALA A 139 -4.30 -9.11 1.24
N VAL A 140 -5.19 -10.07 1.45
CA VAL A 140 -6.61 -9.83 1.74
C VAL A 140 -7.04 -10.69 2.92
N LEU A 141 -7.63 -10.03 3.91
CA LEU A 141 -8.32 -10.66 5.04
C LEU A 141 -9.81 -10.35 4.91
N ALA A 142 -10.60 -11.37 4.59
CA ALA A 142 -12.03 -11.24 4.29
C ALA A 142 -12.88 -12.04 5.30
N ALA A 143 -13.89 -11.38 5.88
CA ALA A 143 -14.89 -12.04 6.71
C ALA A 143 -15.80 -12.95 5.85
N ASP A 144 -15.83 -14.24 6.16
CA ASP A 144 -16.74 -15.22 5.57
C ASP A 144 -17.88 -15.54 6.57
N GLY A 145 -18.78 -16.46 6.21
CA GLY A 145 -19.80 -16.97 7.15
C GLY A 145 -21.12 -17.24 6.47
N THR A 146 -22.11 -17.70 7.25
CA THR A 146 -23.47 -18.01 6.75
C THR A 146 -24.52 -16.98 7.15
N GLY A 147 -24.22 -16.10 8.09
CA GLY A 147 -25.18 -15.12 8.61
C GLY A 147 -25.27 -13.89 7.73
N LEU A 148 -26.48 -13.34 7.58
CA LEU A 148 -26.71 -12.08 6.86
C LEU A 148 -26.52 -10.84 7.75
N ALA A 149 -26.44 -11.03 9.06
CA ALA A 149 -26.30 -9.94 10.02
C ALA A 149 -24.82 -9.52 10.16
N ALA A 150 -24.60 -8.21 10.24
CA ALA A 150 -23.28 -7.65 10.56
C ALA A 150 -22.89 -7.97 12.01
N GLY A 151 -21.62 -8.31 12.22
CA GLY A 151 -21.08 -8.61 13.55
C GLY A 151 -19.61 -9.01 13.50
N PRO A 152 -19.02 -9.38 14.65
CA PRO A 152 -17.69 -9.96 14.71
C PRO A 152 -17.58 -11.18 13.78
N ALA A 153 -16.49 -11.24 13.02
CA ALA A 153 -16.25 -12.34 12.09
C ALA A 153 -15.32 -13.35 12.75
N ASP A 154 -15.80 -14.59 12.84
CA ASP A 154 -14.99 -15.71 13.33
C ASP A 154 -14.52 -16.63 12.21
N ASP A 155 -15.32 -16.74 11.15
CA ASP A 155 -14.96 -17.40 9.90
C ASP A 155 -14.32 -16.37 8.98
N CYS A 156 -13.05 -16.55 8.63
CA CYS A 156 -12.34 -15.65 7.71
C CYS A 156 -11.49 -16.44 6.72
N LEU A 157 -11.32 -15.85 5.55
CA LEU A 157 -10.34 -16.25 4.54
C LEU A 157 -9.23 -15.21 4.53
N PHE A 158 -7.99 -15.67 4.66
CA PHE A 158 -6.81 -14.86 4.38
C PHE A 158 -6.13 -15.42 3.14
N TYR A 159 -5.74 -14.54 2.21
CA TYR A 159 -4.97 -14.94 1.04
C TYR A 159 -4.01 -13.84 0.58
N VAL A 160 -2.98 -14.23 -0.17
CA VAL A 160 -2.04 -13.35 -0.85
C VAL A 160 -1.95 -13.74 -2.30
N LEU A 161 -2.06 -12.76 -3.19
CA LEU A 161 -1.91 -12.89 -4.64
C LEU A 161 -0.68 -12.12 -5.11
N GLY A 162 0.06 -12.70 -6.06
CA GLY A 162 1.11 -11.99 -6.80
C GLY A 162 0.56 -11.29 -8.04
N SER A 163 1.06 -10.10 -8.33
CA SER A 163 0.83 -9.42 -9.60
C SER A 163 2.04 -8.61 -10.08
N VAL A 164 2.28 -8.66 -11.38
CA VAL A 164 3.25 -7.81 -12.07
C VAL A 164 2.51 -6.60 -12.59
N PRO A 165 2.79 -5.38 -12.09
CA PRO A 165 2.15 -4.17 -12.58
C PRO A 165 2.59 -3.89 -14.02
N ALA A 166 1.77 -3.17 -14.79
CA ALA A 166 2.20 -2.67 -16.08
C ALA A 166 3.41 -1.75 -15.91
N ALA A 167 4.32 -1.77 -16.88
CA ALA A 167 5.40 -0.80 -16.94
C ALA A 167 4.77 0.61 -17.05
N ALA A 168 4.99 1.43 -16.03
CA ALA A 168 4.52 2.81 -16.00
C ALA A 168 5.72 3.73 -15.86
N GLU A 169 5.79 4.73 -16.74
CA GLU A 169 6.77 5.80 -16.60
C GLU A 169 6.44 6.61 -15.34
N ALA A 170 7.46 6.93 -14.54
CA ALA A 170 7.31 7.73 -13.34
C ALA A 170 6.99 9.18 -13.72
N LYS A 171 5.72 9.46 -14.00
CA LYS A 171 5.24 10.80 -14.32
C LYS A 171 4.95 11.61 -13.06
N PRO A 172 5.20 12.94 -13.06
CA PRO A 172 4.70 13.81 -12.01
C PRO A 172 3.17 13.81 -11.95
N LEU A 173 2.65 13.89 -10.72
CA LEU A 173 1.22 13.82 -10.43
C LEU A 173 0.60 15.21 -10.33
N LYS A 174 -0.69 15.29 -10.70
CA LYS A 174 -1.56 16.43 -10.41
C LYS A 174 -2.66 15.98 -9.46
N ALA A 175 -3.02 16.81 -8.50
CA ALA A 175 -4.10 16.50 -7.58
C ALA A 175 -5.09 17.66 -7.47
N MET A 176 -6.35 17.38 -7.19
CA MET A 176 -7.34 18.44 -6.94
C MET A 176 -8.21 18.16 -5.74
N THR A 177 -8.62 19.20 -5.03
CA THR A 177 -9.66 19.08 -4.01
C THR A 177 -11.01 18.88 -4.65
N LEU A 178 -11.90 18.15 -3.98
CA LEU A 178 -13.27 17.96 -4.44
C LEU A 178 -14.26 18.20 -3.31
N ASP A 179 -15.22 19.09 -3.56
CA ASP A 179 -16.28 19.40 -2.61
C ASP A 179 -17.31 18.26 -2.53
N GLY A 180 -17.92 18.07 -1.36
CA GLY A 180 -18.96 17.07 -1.14
C GLY A 180 -18.47 15.63 -0.94
N TYR A 181 -17.16 15.38 -0.97
CA TYR A 181 -16.58 14.07 -0.70
C TYR A 181 -15.59 14.13 0.45
N VAL A 182 -15.73 13.19 1.39
CA VAL A 182 -14.85 13.05 2.55
C VAL A 182 -14.37 11.60 2.61
N ARG A 183 -13.06 11.40 2.61
CA ARG A 183 -12.45 10.07 2.67
C ARG A 183 -12.59 9.44 4.05
N ALA A 184 -12.33 10.22 5.09
CA ALA A 184 -12.31 9.76 6.45
C ALA A 184 -12.64 10.88 7.46
N TRP A 185 -13.21 10.47 8.58
CA TRP A 185 -13.56 11.33 9.70
C TRP A 185 -13.08 10.71 11.03
N PRO A 186 -12.75 11.50 12.06
CA PRO A 186 -12.37 10.98 13.36
C PRO A 186 -13.40 9.99 13.91
N GLY A 187 -12.93 8.84 14.39
CA GLY A 187 -13.79 7.73 14.82
C GLY A 187 -14.26 6.80 13.70
N GLY A 188 -13.92 7.07 12.44
CA GLY A 188 -14.14 6.18 11.29
C GLY A 188 -13.07 5.09 11.15
N THR A 189 -12.83 4.67 9.91
CA THR A 189 -11.85 3.63 9.53
C THR A 189 -10.72 4.19 8.63
N GLY A 190 -10.50 5.50 8.66
CA GLY A 190 -9.53 6.16 7.78
C GLY A 190 -8.08 5.71 7.96
N ASP A 191 -7.71 5.27 9.16
CA ASP A 191 -6.40 4.72 9.48
C ASP A 191 -6.28 3.20 9.23
N VAL A 192 -7.29 2.59 8.63
CA VAL A 192 -7.31 1.18 8.26
C VAL A 192 -7.51 1.03 6.77
N ASN A 193 -6.70 0.16 6.17
CA ASN A 193 -6.80 -0.15 4.75
C ASN A 193 -7.93 -1.16 4.51
N THR A 194 -9.14 -0.65 4.35
CA THR A 194 -10.36 -1.46 4.15
C THR A 194 -10.80 -1.44 2.69
N ALA A 195 -11.44 -2.51 2.21
CA ALA A 195 -12.00 -2.53 0.86
C ALA A 195 -13.03 -1.40 0.65
N GLY A 196 -13.85 -1.10 1.66
CA GLY A 196 -14.80 0.02 1.62
C GLY A 196 -14.11 1.39 1.53
N GLY A 197 -12.95 1.56 2.17
CA GLY A 197 -12.15 2.78 2.08
C GLY A 197 -11.58 3.02 0.68
N LEU A 198 -11.16 1.96 -0.02
CA LEU A 198 -10.74 2.04 -1.42
C LEU A 198 -11.93 2.39 -2.34
N ALA A 199 -13.06 1.70 -2.15
CA ALA A 199 -14.27 1.93 -2.94
C ALA A 199 -14.80 3.36 -2.83
N ALA A 200 -14.67 4.00 -1.66
CA ALA A 200 -15.08 5.38 -1.43
C ALA A 200 -14.32 6.41 -2.30
N GLY A 201 -13.12 6.06 -2.78
CA GLY A 201 -12.31 6.91 -3.65
C GLY A 201 -12.61 6.81 -5.14
N VAL A 202 -13.43 5.84 -5.58
CA VAL A 202 -13.62 5.53 -7.01
C VAL A 202 -14.30 6.68 -7.77
N VAL A 203 -15.48 7.13 -7.33
CA VAL A 203 -16.20 8.24 -7.98
C VAL A 203 -15.38 9.55 -7.92
N PRO A 204 -14.80 9.93 -6.76
CA PRO A 204 -13.93 11.11 -6.71
C PRO A 204 -12.71 11.03 -7.63
N GLY A 205 -12.11 9.84 -7.76
CA GLY A 205 -11.00 9.60 -8.68
C GLY A 205 -11.40 9.78 -10.15
N GLU A 206 -12.54 9.23 -10.55
CA GLU A 206 -13.10 9.43 -11.90
C GLU A 206 -13.38 10.91 -12.18
N ILE A 207 -13.92 11.63 -11.20
CA ILE A 207 -14.13 13.08 -11.33
C ILE A 207 -12.79 13.79 -11.52
N ALA A 208 -11.78 13.51 -10.69
CA ALA A 208 -10.46 14.12 -10.82
C ALA A 208 -9.84 13.89 -12.21
N ASP A 209 -9.91 12.65 -12.71
CA ASP A 209 -9.41 12.27 -14.05
C ASP A 209 -10.11 13.06 -15.16
N ASN A 210 -11.44 13.22 -15.08
CA ASN A 210 -12.22 14.03 -16.03
C ASN A 210 -11.82 15.53 -16.02
N TYR A 211 -11.25 16.02 -14.93
CA TYR A 211 -10.67 17.38 -14.83
C TYR A 211 -9.15 17.41 -15.09
N GLY A 212 -8.56 16.31 -15.59
CA GLY A 212 -7.13 16.22 -15.93
C GLY A 212 -6.20 16.13 -14.72
N ASN A 213 -6.70 15.66 -13.57
CA ASN A 213 -5.94 15.42 -12.35
C ASN A 213 -5.81 13.91 -12.08
N ASP A 214 -4.63 13.45 -11.67
CA ASP A 214 -4.39 12.03 -11.41
C ASP A 214 -5.06 11.55 -10.11
N HIS A 215 -5.20 12.44 -9.12
CA HIS A 215 -5.72 12.10 -7.80
C HIS A 215 -6.56 13.21 -7.16
N VAL A 216 -7.37 12.82 -6.18
CA VAL A 216 -8.05 13.75 -5.29
C VAL A 216 -7.12 14.12 -4.13
N LEU A 217 -6.97 15.41 -3.83
CA LEU A 217 -6.40 15.89 -2.57
C LEU A 217 -7.50 15.85 -1.50
N TRP A 218 -7.41 14.87 -0.60
CA TRP A 218 -8.38 14.67 0.47
C TRP A 218 -8.18 15.67 1.58
N LEU A 219 -9.28 16.28 2.01
CA LEU A 219 -9.34 17.21 3.13
C LEU A 219 -10.13 16.61 4.30
N ASP A 220 -9.91 17.14 5.50
CA ASP A 220 -10.77 16.86 6.65
C ASP A 220 -12.18 17.39 6.43
N GLY A 221 -13.17 16.82 7.13
CA GLY A 221 -14.56 16.71 6.67
C GLY A 221 -15.27 17.97 6.14
N PRO A 222 -16.36 18.48 6.75
CA PRO A 222 -17.22 19.41 6.02
C PRO A 222 -16.58 20.76 5.70
N GLN A 223 -15.59 21.19 6.49
CA GLN A 223 -14.94 22.50 6.33
C GLN A 223 -13.74 22.47 5.37
N GLY A 224 -13.22 21.29 5.02
CA GLY A 224 -12.12 21.15 4.07
C GLY A 224 -10.87 21.97 4.43
N ARG A 225 -10.46 21.97 5.70
CA ARG A 225 -9.39 22.87 6.18
C ARG A 225 -8.01 22.22 6.13
N PHE A 226 -7.91 20.96 6.53
CA PHE A 226 -6.65 20.24 6.71
C PHE A 226 -6.47 19.17 5.66
N VAL A 227 -5.29 19.10 5.06
CA VAL A 227 -4.90 18.04 4.14
C VAL A 227 -4.77 16.71 4.88
N GLN A 228 -5.36 15.65 4.34
CA GLN A 228 -5.21 14.28 4.81
C GLN A 228 -4.25 13.48 3.93
N GLN A 229 -4.59 13.31 2.64
CA GLN A 229 -3.92 12.38 1.71
C GLN A 229 -4.12 12.79 0.24
N ILE A 230 -3.39 12.17 -0.69
CA ILE A 230 -3.55 12.36 -2.15
C ILE A 230 -3.96 11.01 -2.76
N GLY A 231 -5.23 10.86 -3.15
CA GLY A 231 -5.77 9.58 -3.57
C GLY A 231 -5.61 8.52 -2.47
N GLU A 232 -4.91 7.44 -2.77
CA GLU A 232 -4.53 6.38 -1.81
C GLU A 232 -3.12 6.56 -1.22
N LEU A 233 -2.48 7.71 -1.50
CA LEU A 233 -1.10 8.03 -1.14
C LEU A 233 -1.05 9.00 0.04
N ASN A 234 0.00 8.94 0.84
CA ASN A 234 0.26 9.98 1.84
C ASN A 234 0.89 11.23 1.20
N ALA A 235 0.52 12.41 1.69
CA ALA A 235 1.03 13.70 1.20
C ALA A 235 2.24 14.19 2.00
N PHE A 236 3.18 14.83 1.31
CA PHE A 236 4.32 15.55 1.87
C PHE A 236 4.49 16.90 1.19
N PHE A 237 4.95 17.87 1.96
CA PHE A 237 5.23 19.24 1.53
C PHE A 237 6.58 19.68 2.10
N VAL A 238 7.39 20.37 1.32
CA VAL A 238 8.59 21.06 1.83
C VAL A 238 8.20 22.52 2.06
N ILE A 239 7.97 22.88 3.33
CA ILE A 239 7.49 24.22 3.75
C ILE A 239 8.62 24.89 4.52
N ASP A 240 9.12 26.03 4.05
CA ASP A 240 10.25 26.75 4.65
C ASP A 240 11.47 25.84 4.90
N GLY A 241 11.71 24.89 3.97
CA GLY A 241 12.79 23.90 4.07
C GLY A 241 12.54 22.74 5.04
N VAL A 242 11.36 22.67 5.70
CA VAL A 242 10.97 21.59 6.60
C VAL A 242 10.10 20.57 5.87
N LEU A 243 10.47 19.29 5.94
CA LEU A 243 9.65 18.20 5.39
C LEU A 243 8.43 17.99 6.29
N THR A 244 7.27 18.39 5.79
CA THR A 244 6.00 18.41 6.52
C THR A 244 5.04 17.38 5.94
N THR A 245 4.36 16.62 6.79
CA THR A 245 3.31 15.67 6.39
C THR A 245 2.15 15.69 7.40
N PRO A 246 0.90 15.47 6.98
CA PRO A 246 -0.23 15.33 7.88
C PRO A 246 0.06 14.34 9.03
N ALA A 247 -0.34 14.72 10.24
CA ALA A 247 -0.23 13.88 11.43
C ALA A 247 -1.15 12.65 11.34
N LEU A 248 -0.80 11.59 12.06
CA LEU A 248 -1.62 10.38 12.15
C LEU A 248 -2.72 10.56 13.21
N ASP A 249 -3.86 11.11 12.79
CA ASP A 249 -4.98 11.53 13.66
C ASP A 249 -6.22 10.62 13.56
N ARG A 250 -6.04 9.38 13.08
CA ARG A 250 -7.08 8.40 12.70
C ARG A 250 -7.75 8.65 11.34
N THR A 251 -7.47 9.77 10.68
CA THR A 251 -8.02 10.10 9.35
C THR A 251 -6.97 10.03 8.24
N VAL A 252 -5.72 9.72 8.57
CA VAL A 252 -4.63 9.48 7.62
C VAL A 252 -4.18 8.03 7.78
N LEU A 253 -4.08 7.30 6.67
CA LEU A 253 -3.57 5.93 6.70
C LEU A 253 -2.08 5.97 7.09
N PRO A 254 -1.63 5.17 8.08
CA PRO A 254 -0.21 5.04 8.41
C PRO A 254 0.50 4.26 7.30
N GLY A 255 0.89 4.95 6.24
CA GLY A 255 1.62 4.39 5.10
C GLY A 255 2.99 3.86 5.51
N ILE A 256 3.34 2.67 5.02
CA ILE A 256 4.67 2.10 5.26
C ILE A 256 5.74 2.94 4.54
N THR A 257 5.48 3.37 3.30
CA THR A 257 6.36 4.29 2.57
C THR A 257 6.50 5.65 3.27
N ARG A 258 5.40 6.21 3.79
CA ARG A 258 5.43 7.45 4.60
C ARG A 258 6.35 7.29 5.81
N ASP A 259 6.18 6.22 6.58
CA ASP A 259 7.03 5.92 7.74
C ASP A 259 8.51 5.75 7.35
N SER A 260 8.78 5.08 6.23
CA SER A 260 10.14 4.92 5.71
C SER A 260 10.78 6.26 5.33
N VAL A 261 10.06 7.13 4.60
CA VAL A 261 10.55 8.47 4.22
C VAL A 261 10.81 9.33 5.46
N VAL A 262 9.91 9.33 6.44
CA VAL A 262 10.11 10.07 7.70
C VAL A 262 11.35 9.58 8.45
N LYS A 263 11.58 8.27 8.51
CA LYS A 263 12.77 7.69 9.17
C LYS A 263 14.06 8.03 8.41
N LEU A 264 14.07 7.89 7.09
CA LEU A 264 15.20 8.27 6.24
C LEU A 264 15.51 9.77 6.37
N ALA A 265 14.50 10.63 6.40
CA ALA A 265 14.66 12.06 6.57
C ALA A 265 15.31 12.42 7.91
N ARG A 266 14.83 11.81 9.01
CA ARG A 266 15.41 12.02 10.34
C ARG A 266 16.85 11.52 10.44
N ASP A 267 17.14 10.34 9.89
CA ASP A 267 18.50 9.78 9.85
C ASP A 267 19.46 10.64 9.03
N ALA A 268 18.95 11.24 7.96
CA ALA A 268 19.65 12.20 7.11
C ALA A 268 19.85 13.60 7.73
N GLY A 269 19.33 13.84 8.93
CA GLY A 269 19.35 15.16 9.59
C GLY A 269 18.38 16.19 8.99
N THR A 270 17.45 15.77 8.12
CA THR A 270 16.40 16.64 7.58
C THR A 270 15.36 16.92 8.67
N ALA A 271 14.98 18.19 8.83
CA ALA A 271 13.89 18.56 9.74
C ALA A 271 12.55 18.00 9.25
N VAL A 272 11.83 17.30 10.13
CA VAL A 272 10.54 16.67 9.81
C VAL A 272 9.45 17.15 10.78
N ALA A 273 8.33 17.62 10.24
CA ALA A 273 7.14 18.00 10.98
C ALA A 273 5.96 17.08 10.63
N GLU A 274 5.51 16.28 11.61
CA GLU A 274 4.26 15.51 11.51
C GLU A 274 3.16 16.27 12.25
N ARG A 275 2.39 17.10 11.54
CA ARG A 275 1.40 18.03 12.12
C ARG A 275 0.16 18.15 11.23
N PRO A 276 -0.97 18.70 11.72
CA PRO A 276 -2.02 19.19 10.83
C PRO A 276 -1.45 20.18 9.81
N VAL A 277 -1.82 20.02 8.55
CA VAL A 277 -1.39 20.86 7.42
C VAL A 277 -2.61 21.56 6.86
N GLU A 278 -2.69 22.88 6.97
CA GLU A 278 -3.81 23.64 6.45
C GLU A 278 -3.69 23.79 4.93
N LEU A 279 -4.78 23.56 4.19
CA LEU A 279 -4.79 23.77 2.75
C LEU A 279 -4.40 25.21 2.39
N ALA A 280 -4.92 26.19 3.13
CA ALA A 280 -4.61 27.61 2.91
C ALA A 280 -3.11 27.92 3.07
N GLU A 281 -2.42 27.27 4.01
CA GLU A 281 -0.97 27.37 4.19
C GLU A 281 -0.24 26.85 2.95
N VAL A 282 -0.63 25.68 2.45
CA VAL A 282 -0.04 25.08 1.26
C VAL A 282 -0.26 25.94 0.02
N LEU A 283 -1.49 26.38 -0.23
CA LEU A 283 -1.82 27.17 -1.43
C LEU A 283 -1.13 28.54 -1.41
N LYS A 284 -1.14 29.22 -0.26
CA LYS A 284 -0.40 30.46 -0.08
C LYS A 284 1.11 30.23 -0.27
N GLY A 285 1.63 29.16 0.30
CA GLY A 285 3.05 28.85 0.24
C GLY A 285 3.54 28.48 -1.17
N ILE A 286 2.67 27.87 -1.99
CA ILE A 286 2.97 27.68 -3.42
C ILE A 286 3.05 29.05 -4.13
N ALA A 287 2.13 29.96 -3.81
CA ALA A 287 2.07 31.28 -4.45
C ALA A 287 3.23 32.21 -4.05
N ASP A 288 3.70 32.15 -2.80
CA ASP A 288 4.81 32.98 -2.30
C ASP A 288 6.19 32.29 -2.34
N GLY A 289 6.23 31.01 -2.68
CA GLY A 289 7.45 30.22 -2.84
C GLY A 289 7.98 29.58 -1.55
N SER A 290 7.31 29.73 -0.40
CA SER A 290 7.68 29.03 0.84
C SER A 290 7.41 27.52 0.79
N VAL A 291 6.48 27.06 -0.05
CA VAL A 291 6.29 25.63 -0.38
C VAL A 291 7.07 25.32 -1.66
N THR A 292 8.21 24.65 -1.54
CA THR A 292 9.12 24.43 -2.67
C THR A 292 8.86 23.11 -3.40
N GLU A 293 8.36 22.11 -2.70
CA GLU A 293 8.10 20.77 -3.25
C GLU A 293 6.84 20.15 -2.61
N CYS A 294 6.09 19.40 -3.41
CA CYS A 294 5.01 18.53 -2.96
C CYS A 294 5.25 17.14 -3.55
N PHE A 295 5.02 16.09 -2.76
CA PHE A 295 5.11 14.71 -3.25
C PHE A 295 4.18 13.77 -2.48
N ALA A 296 3.85 12.67 -3.14
CA ALA A 296 2.99 11.63 -2.61
C ALA A 296 3.76 10.32 -2.43
N THR A 297 3.41 9.53 -1.41
CA THR A 297 4.07 8.25 -1.14
C THR A 297 3.11 7.09 -0.99
N GLY A 298 3.45 5.94 -1.57
CA GLY A 298 2.72 4.68 -1.43
C GLY A 298 3.51 3.50 -1.97
N THR A 299 3.05 2.26 -1.73
CA THR A 299 3.75 1.05 -2.20
C THR A 299 3.90 1.06 -3.73
N ALA A 300 2.81 1.35 -4.44
CA ALA A 300 2.77 1.37 -5.90
C ALA A 300 3.61 2.52 -6.49
N ALA A 301 3.43 3.74 -5.97
CA ALA A 301 4.03 4.95 -6.51
C ALA A 301 5.45 5.26 -6.00
N GLY A 302 5.91 4.58 -4.94
CA GLY A 302 7.17 4.93 -4.27
C GLY A 302 7.11 6.35 -3.71
N VAL A 303 7.97 7.24 -4.22
CA VAL A 303 7.98 8.68 -3.93
C VAL A 303 7.72 9.46 -5.24
N ALA A 304 6.46 9.87 -5.45
CA ALA A 304 6.01 10.50 -6.69
C ALA A 304 5.86 12.02 -6.52
N PRO A 305 6.42 12.85 -7.42
CA PRO A 305 6.34 14.29 -7.29
C PRO A 305 4.91 14.76 -7.61
N VAL A 306 4.46 15.83 -6.96
CA VAL A 306 3.17 16.48 -7.24
C VAL A 306 3.45 17.90 -7.71
N VAL A 307 3.03 18.21 -8.93
CA VAL A 307 3.45 19.45 -9.62
C VAL A 307 2.37 20.51 -9.69
N SER A 308 1.12 20.13 -9.47
CA SER A 308 0.03 21.09 -9.28
C SER A 308 -1.07 20.57 -8.35
N LEU A 309 -1.70 21.53 -7.68
CA LEU A 309 -2.89 21.34 -6.85
C LEU A 309 -4.04 22.18 -7.42
N GLY A 310 -5.14 21.54 -7.81
CA GLY A 310 -6.39 22.21 -8.17
C GLY A 310 -7.25 22.50 -6.94
N HIS A 311 -7.74 23.73 -6.79
CA HIS A 311 -8.69 24.09 -5.74
C HIS A 311 -9.67 25.17 -6.23
N GLN A 312 -10.97 24.91 -6.10
CA GLN A 312 -12.05 25.85 -6.45
C GLN A 312 -11.93 26.46 -7.87
N GLY A 313 -11.50 25.64 -8.84
CA GLY A 313 -11.34 26.05 -10.24
C GLY A 313 -10.00 26.71 -10.57
N GLU A 314 -9.15 26.97 -9.56
CA GLU A 314 -7.81 27.52 -9.74
C GLU A 314 -6.75 26.41 -9.68
N GLU A 315 -5.70 26.53 -10.49
CA GLU A 315 -4.55 25.60 -10.48
C GLU A 315 -3.32 26.26 -9.85
N TYR A 316 -2.85 25.69 -8.74
CA TYR A 316 -1.66 26.12 -8.02
C TYR A 316 -0.47 25.26 -8.45
N ARG A 317 0.41 25.80 -9.28
CA ARG A 317 1.57 25.09 -9.84
C ARG A 317 2.81 25.32 -8.99
N LEU A 318 3.53 24.25 -8.69
CA LEU A 318 4.85 24.32 -8.08
C LEU A 318 5.85 24.85 -9.10
N ALA A 319 6.89 25.55 -8.63
CA ALA A 319 7.92 26.13 -9.51
C ALA A 319 8.63 25.06 -10.35
N SER A 320 8.89 23.89 -9.77
CA SER A 320 9.39 22.71 -10.49
C SER A 320 8.23 21.87 -11.01
N GLN A 321 8.29 21.48 -12.29
CA GLN A 321 7.37 20.52 -12.90
C GLN A 321 7.95 19.09 -12.93
N GLU A 322 9.06 18.89 -12.22
CA GLU A 322 9.72 17.61 -12.01
C GLU A 322 10.00 17.41 -10.51
N ALA A 323 10.57 16.26 -10.14
CA ALA A 323 11.01 16.02 -8.78
C ALA A 323 12.08 17.06 -8.36
N GLY A 324 11.78 17.82 -7.30
CA GLY A 324 12.78 18.68 -6.67
C GLY A 324 13.84 17.87 -5.90
N PRO A 325 14.89 18.53 -5.39
CA PRO A 325 16.02 17.86 -4.75
C PRO A 325 15.64 17.03 -3.53
N VAL A 326 14.65 17.45 -2.72
CA VAL A 326 14.21 16.69 -1.55
C VAL A 326 13.45 15.44 -1.99
N THR A 327 12.53 15.59 -2.94
CA THR A 327 11.73 14.50 -3.51
C THR A 327 12.62 13.46 -4.18
N ALA A 328 13.55 13.90 -5.04
CA ALA A 328 14.49 13.04 -5.74
C ALA A 328 15.39 12.29 -4.76
N ARG A 329 15.94 12.97 -3.75
CA ARG A 329 16.78 12.35 -2.72
C ARG A 329 16.08 11.18 -2.02
N PHE A 330 14.83 11.36 -1.58
CA PHE A 330 14.13 10.29 -0.86
C PHE A 330 13.61 9.19 -1.78
N ARG A 331 13.30 9.50 -3.04
CA ARG A 331 13.08 8.49 -4.07
C ARG A 331 14.32 7.62 -4.24
N ASP A 332 15.48 8.24 -4.52
CA ASP A 332 16.72 7.53 -4.81
C ASP A 332 17.19 6.68 -3.63
N LEU A 333 17.06 7.19 -2.40
CA LEU A 333 17.38 6.43 -1.20
C LEU A 333 16.49 5.19 -1.05
N LEU A 334 15.18 5.36 -1.21
CA LEU A 334 14.22 4.26 -1.07
C LEU A 334 14.37 3.23 -2.19
N ASP A 335 14.49 3.68 -3.44
CA ASP A 335 14.68 2.80 -4.59
C ASP A 335 16.04 2.12 -4.57
N GLY A 336 17.07 2.79 -4.05
CA GLY A 336 18.37 2.16 -3.79
C GLY A 336 18.28 1.05 -2.74
N ILE A 337 17.44 1.20 -1.70
CA ILE A 337 17.17 0.13 -0.71
C ILE A 337 16.42 -1.03 -1.38
N HIS A 338 15.38 -0.74 -2.17
CA HIS A 338 14.62 -1.75 -2.90
C HIS A 338 15.49 -2.57 -3.87
N ARG A 339 16.51 -1.94 -4.47
CA ARG A 339 17.48 -2.59 -5.38
C ARG A 339 18.67 -3.21 -4.66
N GLY A 340 18.82 -3.02 -3.34
CA GLY A 340 19.98 -3.50 -2.58
C GLY A 340 21.29 -2.76 -2.91
N GLU A 341 21.20 -1.56 -3.48
CA GLU A 341 22.34 -0.68 -3.81
C GLU A 341 22.68 0.26 -2.65
N SER A 342 21.67 0.61 -1.84
CA SER A 342 21.82 1.42 -0.63
C SER A 342 21.89 0.52 0.60
N VAL A 343 22.61 0.97 1.62
CA VAL A 343 22.65 0.29 2.92
C VAL A 343 21.28 0.36 3.58
N ASP A 344 20.66 -0.80 3.78
CA ASP A 344 19.46 -0.95 4.60
C ASP A 344 19.79 -0.91 6.09
N ARG A 345 19.99 0.31 6.61
CA ARG A 345 20.34 0.56 8.03
C ARG A 345 19.25 0.11 9.01
N PHE A 346 18.01 -0.04 8.53
CA PHE A 346 16.85 -0.32 9.36
C PHE A 346 16.39 -1.78 9.30
N GLY A 347 17.04 -2.62 8.49
CA GLY A 347 16.67 -4.03 8.31
C GLY A 347 15.27 -4.19 7.72
N TRP A 348 14.90 -3.35 6.76
CA TRP A 348 13.61 -3.35 6.08
C TRP A 348 13.48 -4.42 5.00
N MET A 349 14.57 -4.82 4.35
CA MET A 349 14.55 -5.83 3.28
C MET A 349 14.70 -7.22 3.88
N ARG A 350 13.62 -7.99 3.88
CA ARG A 350 13.65 -9.39 4.35
C ARG A 350 13.84 -10.33 3.18
N ARG A 351 14.98 -11.02 3.11
CA ARG A 351 15.28 -11.95 2.01
C ARG A 351 14.40 -13.19 2.09
N ILE A 352 13.94 -13.68 0.95
CA ILE A 352 13.16 -14.92 0.90
C ILE A 352 14.02 -16.16 1.22
N THR A 353 15.35 -16.05 1.26
CA THR A 353 16.25 -17.13 1.68
C THR A 353 16.46 -17.18 3.20
N GLU A 354 16.05 -16.14 3.94
CA GLU A 354 16.18 -16.11 5.39
C GLU A 354 15.13 -17.01 6.05
N VAL A 355 15.58 -18.18 6.48
CA VAL A 355 14.79 -19.06 7.36
C VAL A 355 14.87 -18.48 8.76
N ALA A 356 13.74 -18.02 9.30
CA ALA A 356 13.69 -17.70 10.73
C ALA A 356 14.11 -18.94 11.52
N PRO A 357 15.00 -18.84 12.53
CA PRO A 357 15.20 -19.96 13.43
C PRO A 357 13.84 -20.28 14.04
N VAL A 358 13.37 -21.52 13.81
CA VAL A 358 12.22 -22.06 14.53
C VAL A 358 12.63 -21.99 16.00
N HIS A 359 12.08 -21.05 16.75
CA HIS A 359 12.32 -20.99 18.17
C HIS A 359 11.90 -22.34 18.77
N ALA A 360 12.89 -23.02 19.35
CA ALA A 360 12.79 -24.30 20.04
C ALA A 360 12.03 -24.17 21.36
#